data_AF-A0A6L5K1S4-F1
#
_entry.id   AF-A0A6L5K1S4-F1
#
_cell.length_a   1.000
_cell.length_b   1.000
_cell.length_c   1.000
_cell.angle_alpha   90.00
_cell.angle_beta   90.00
_cell.angle_gamma   90.00
#
_symmetry.space_group_name_H-M   'P 1'
#
loop_
_entity.id
_entity.type
_entity.pdbx_description
1 polymer ?
#
loop_
_entity_poly.entity_id
_entity_poly.type
_entity_poly.pdbx_seq_one_letter_code
_entity_poly.pdbx_strand_id
1 'polypeptide(L)' 'MSTFLCHLHQQLERRMKCGVGKCGHCAIDYIYTCLDGPVFTYWDVIHMRELI' A
#
# COMPACT_ATOMS: atom_id res chain seq x y z
N MET A 1 28.61 2.13 -8.91
CA MET A 1 28.14 1.40 -7.72
C MET A 1 26.67 1.15 -7.93
N SER A 2 26.32 -0.10 -8.18
CA SER A 2 25.26 -0.53 -9.09
C SER A 2 23.83 -0.30 -8.61
N THR A 3 22.97 0.01 -9.57
CA THR A 3 21.52 0.26 -9.57
C THR A 3 20.63 -0.92 -9.14
N PHE A 4 21.05 -1.73 -8.16
CA PHE A 4 20.38 -2.99 -7.75
C PHE A 4 19.19 -2.83 -6.78
N LEU A 5 18.56 -1.66 -6.68
CA LEU A 5 17.57 -1.38 -5.64
C LEU A 5 16.13 -1.16 -6.14
N CYS A 6 15.87 -1.26 -7.45
CA CYS A 6 14.75 -0.46 -7.98
C CYS A 6 13.34 -1.00 -7.73
N HIS A 7 13.10 -2.31 -7.54
CA HIS A 7 11.72 -2.84 -7.44
C HIS A 7 11.53 -3.81 -6.27
N LEU A 8 11.64 -3.31 -5.04
CA LEU A 8 11.12 -4.01 -3.87
C LEU A 8 9.61 -3.76 -3.79
N HIS A 9 8.81 -4.78 -4.12
CA HIS A 9 7.35 -4.75 -4.04
C HIS A 9 6.94 -5.44 -2.75
N GLN A 10 6.28 -4.72 -1.85
CA GLN A 10 5.82 -5.28 -0.58
C GLN A 10 4.30 -5.44 -0.65
N GLN A 11 3.80 -6.65 -0.35
CA GLN A 11 2.37 -6.91 -0.30
C GLN A 11 1.87 -6.62 1.12
N LEU A 12 0.87 -5.74 1.21
CA LEU A 12 0.32 -5.32 2.48
C LEU A 12 -0.95 -6.11 2.81
N GLU A 13 -0.92 -6.88 3.90
CA GLU A 13 -2.08 -7.66 4.32
C GLU A 13 -3.05 -6.79 5.16
N ARG A 14 -4.00 -6.14 4.47
CA ARG A 14 -5.10 -5.38 5.11
C ARG A 14 -6.44 -6.07 4.85
N ARG A 15 -7.31 -6.04 5.85
CA ARG A 15 -8.65 -6.65 5.76
C ARG A 15 -9.55 -5.84 4.84
N MET A 16 -9.68 -6.28 3.60
CA MET A 16 -10.65 -5.74 2.66
C MET A 16 -12.06 -6.24 3.02
N LYS A 17 -13.02 -5.30 3.13
CA LYS A 17 -14.44 -5.63 3.38
C LYS A 17 -15.32 -5.36 2.16
N CYS A 18 -15.28 -4.12 1.66
CA CYS A 18 -16.19 -3.67 0.61
C CYS A 18 -15.60 -3.76 -0.81
N GLY A 19 -14.28 -3.75 -0.97
CA GLY A 19 -13.63 -3.83 -2.29
C GLY A 19 -13.88 -2.62 -3.23
N VAL A 20 -14.60 -1.58 -2.79
CA VAL A 20 -15.02 -0.44 -3.64
C VAL A 20 -14.79 0.93 -2.99
N GLY A 21 -13.96 1.01 -1.95
CA GLY A 21 -13.65 2.27 -1.26
C GLY A 21 -14.75 2.85 -0.36
N LYS A 22 -15.95 2.24 -0.29
CA LYS A 22 -17.08 2.77 0.51
C LYS A 22 -16.94 2.62 2.03
N CYS A 23 -16.20 1.62 2.50
CA CYS A 23 -16.18 1.20 3.90
C CYS A 23 -14.96 1.70 4.68
N GLY A 24 -13.96 2.29 4.03
CA GLY A 24 -12.76 2.80 4.70
C GLY A 24 -11.78 1.75 5.24
N HIS A 25 -12.15 0.47 5.37
CA HIS A 25 -11.28 -0.56 5.96
C HIS A 25 -9.99 -0.84 5.18
N CYS A 26 -9.98 -0.56 3.87
CA CYS A 26 -8.82 -0.68 2.99
C CYS A 26 -8.11 0.68 2.79
N ALA A 27 -8.36 1.70 3.62
CA ALA A 27 -7.65 2.96 3.52
C ALA A 27 -6.23 2.83 4.13
N ILE A 28 -5.23 3.29 3.39
CA ILE A 28 -3.87 3.50 3.85
C ILE A 28 -3.58 4.97 3.59
N ASP A 29 -3.53 5.75 4.66
CA ASP A 29 -3.42 7.19 4.57
C ASP A 29 -4.58 7.75 3.71
N TYR A 30 -4.29 8.32 2.54
CA TYR A 30 -5.27 8.88 1.59
C TYR A 30 -5.64 7.91 0.44
N ILE A 31 -5.03 6.72 0.40
CA ILE A 31 -5.14 5.77 -0.72
C ILE A 31 -5.99 4.57 -0.32
N TYR A 32 -6.83 4.07 -1.22
CA TYR A 32 -7.65 2.88 -0.95
C TYR A 32 -7.03 1.66 -1.62
N THR A 33 -6.51 0.71 -0.84
CA THR A 33 -5.94 -0.55 -1.35
C THR A 33 -6.91 -1.34 -2.22
N CYS A 34 -8.21 -1.19 -1.99
CA CYS A 34 -9.26 -1.85 -2.76
C CYS A 34 -9.50 -1.21 -4.14
N LEU A 35 -9.03 0.02 -4.38
CA LEU A 35 -9.13 0.73 -5.65
C LEU A 35 -7.77 0.75 -6.37
N ASP A 36 -6.71 1.13 -5.65
CA ASP A 36 -5.35 1.27 -6.18
C ASP A 36 -4.56 -0.05 -6.18
N GLY A 37 -5.01 -1.04 -5.40
CA GLY A 37 -4.36 -2.35 -5.28
C GLY A 37 -3.42 -2.45 -4.07
N PRO A 38 -3.02 -3.69 -3.69
CA PRO A 38 -2.16 -3.97 -2.53
C PRO A 38 -0.66 -3.87 -2.79
N VAL A 39 -0.24 -3.41 -3.98
CA VAL A 39 1.16 -3.37 -4.39
C VAL A 39 1.70 -1.96 -4.17
N PHE A 40 2.49 -1.79 -3.11
CA PHE A 40 3.16 -0.53 -2.81
C PHE A 40 4.66 -0.67 -3.03
N THR A 41 5.29 0.41 -3.50
CA THR A 41 6.75 0.44 -3.57
C THR A 41 7.33 0.69 -2.19
N TYR A 42 8.58 0.31 -1.99
CA TYR A 42 9.30 0.60 -0.75
C TYR A 42 9.26 2.09 -0.38
N TRP A 43 9.31 2.98 -1.37
CA TRP A 43 9.22 4.43 -1.16
C TRP A 43 7.86 4.87 -0.65
N ASP A 44 6.77 4.25 -1.10
CA ASP A 44 5.43 4.57 -0.58
C ASP A 44 5.32 4.15 0.88
N VAL A 45 5.82 2.96 1.22
CA VAL A 45 5.74 2.38 2.56
C VAL A 45 6.51 3.21 3.60
N ILE A 46 7.69 3.74 3.26
CA ILE A 46 8.45 4.59 4.20
C ILE A 46 7.79 5.97 4.46
N HIS A 47 6.94 6.45 3.56
CA HIS A 47 6.24 7.71 3.71
C HIS A 47 4.85 7.55 4.36
N MET A 48 4.30 6.32 4.36
CA MET A 48 3.03 6.00 5.00
C MET A 48 3.22 5.74 6.50
N ARG A 49 2.81 6.71 7.32
CA ARG A 49 3.03 6.70 8.77
C ARG A 49 2.19 5.66 9.53
N GLU A 50 1.12 5.13 8.91
CA GLU A 50 0.21 4.14 9.53
C GLU A 50 0.62 2.67 9.30
N LEU A 51 1.81 2.41 8.76
CA LEU A 51 2.31 1.05 8.47
C LEU A 51 3.26 0.48 9.53
N ILE A 52 3.44 1.16 10.65
CA ILE A 52 4.37 0.81 11.74
C ILE A 52 3.59 0.35 12.97
#